data_AF-A0A0W8F6K2-F1
#
_entry.id   AF-A0A0W8F6K2-F1
#
_cell.length_a   1.000
_cell.length_b   1.000
_cell.length_c   1.000
_cell.angle_alpha   90.00
_cell.angle_beta   90.00
_cell.angle_gamma   90.00
#
_symmetry.space_group_name_H-M   'P 1'
#
loop_
_entity.id
_entity.type
_entity.pdbx_description
1 polymer ?
#
loop_
_entity_poly.entity_id
_entity_poly.type
_entity_poly.pdbx_seq_one_letter_code
_entity_poly.pdbx_strand_id
1 'polypeptide(L)' 'MWSDKNDSSVSKVVISDAAVPFVARGGRLFPGQVISTDPGIENGEDVLIVDRKERPVRMLKIYTGQ' A
#
# COMPACT_ATOMS: atom_id res chain seq x y z
N MET A 1 14.96 24.52 5.84
CA MET A 1 13.88 23.61 6.27
C MET A 1 14.42 22.20 6.17
N TRP A 2 14.96 21.68 7.27
CA TRP A 2 15.28 20.26 7.36
C TRP A 2 13.98 19.57 7.75
N SER A 3 13.37 18.85 6.82
CA SER A 3 12.22 18.01 7.15
C SER A 3 12.70 16.90 8.06
N ASP A 4 12.07 16.81 9.22
CA ASP A 4 12.25 15.77 10.23
C ASP A 4 12.26 14.38 9.58
N LYS A 5 13.46 13.83 9.38
CA LYS A 5 13.68 12.40 9.18
C LYS A 5 13.50 11.70 10.52
N ASN A 6 12.27 11.67 11.06
CA ASN A 6 11.94 10.78 12.16
C ASN A 6 10.44 10.51 12.27
N ASP A 7 9.92 9.76 11.31
CA ASP A 7 9.02 8.65 11.60
C ASP A 7 9.22 7.67 10.43
N SER A 8 9.54 6.41 10.71
CA SER A 8 9.66 5.36 9.70
C SER A 8 8.28 5.00 9.16
N SER A 9 7.60 5.97 8.54
CA SER A 9 6.25 5.81 8.04
C SER A 9 6.32 4.86 6.85
N VAL A 10 5.92 3.62 7.08
CA VAL A 10 5.71 2.63 6.03
C VAL A 10 4.78 3.23 4.98
N SER A 11 5.23 3.28 3.73
CA SER A 11 4.46 3.80 2.60
C SER A 11 3.11 3.10 2.49
N LYS A 12 2.04 3.84 2.18
CA LYS A 12 0.68 3.31 2.13
C LYS A 12 0.18 3.15 0.70
N VAL A 13 -0.65 2.14 0.51
CA VAL A 13 -1.43 1.92 -0.71
C VAL A 13 -2.90 1.76 -0.34
N VAL A 14 -3.74 2.65 -0.87
CA VAL A 14 -5.18 2.62 -0.66
C VAL A 14 -5.82 1.75 -1.73
N ILE A 15 -6.62 0.78 -1.31
CA ILE A 15 -7.30 -0.16 -2.21
C ILE A 15 -8.82 0.01 -2.18
N SER A 16 -9.47 -0.42 -3.26
CA SER A 16 -10.92 -0.48 -3.34
C SER A 16 -11.52 -1.45 -2.33
N ASP A 17 -12.75 -1.15 -1.86
CA ASP A 17 -13.46 -1.99 -0.88
C ASP A 17 -13.68 -3.42 -1.42
N ALA A 18 -13.84 -3.56 -2.74
CA ALA A 18 -13.98 -4.86 -3.39
C ALA A 18 -12.70 -5.72 -3.27
N ALA A 19 -11.52 -5.12 -3.15
CA ALA A 19 -10.25 -5.83 -3.07
C ALA A 19 -9.87 -6.26 -1.64
N VAL A 20 -10.41 -5.58 -0.61
CA VAL A 20 -10.12 -5.84 0.80
C VAL A 20 -10.22 -7.32 1.20
N PRO A 21 -11.32 -8.05 0.94
CA PRO A 21 -11.42 -9.45 1.38
C PRO A 21 -10.41 -10.38 0.71
N PHE A 22 -9.95 -10.06 -0.50
CA PHE A 22 -8.96 -10.85 -1.21
C PHE A 22 -7.56 -10.61 -0.63
N VAL A 23 -7.19 -9.35 -0.43
CA VAL A 23 -5.88 -8.98 0.14
C VAL A 23 -5.76 -9.44 1.60
N ALA A 24 -6.82 -9.29 2.40
CA ALA A 24 -6.84 -9.75 3.79
C ALA A 24 -6.58 -11.27 3.92
N ARG A 25 -6.97 -12.05 2.91
CA ARG A 25 -6.73 -13.51 2.86
C ARG A 25 -5.40 -13.90 2.23
N GLY A 26 -4.54 -12.93 1.89
CA GLY A 26 -3.25 -13.16 1.26
C GLY A 26 -3.30 -13.27 -0.27
N GLY A 27 -4.39 -12.84 -0.90
CA GLY A 27 -4.46 -12.66 -2.34
C GLY A 27 -3.52 -11.55 -2.83
N ARG A 28 -3.24 -11.57 -4.15
CA ARG A 28 -2.42 -10.55 -4.81
C ARG A 28 -3.21 -9.26 -4.98
N LEU A 29 -2.51 -8.14 -4.96
CA LEU A 29 -3.04 -6.82 -5.29
C LEU A 29 -2.72 -6.51 -6.76
N PHE A 30 -3.74 -6.10 -7.53
CA PHE A 30 -3.58 -5.72 -8.93
C PHE A 30 -3.75 -4.20 -9.13
N PRO A 31 -3.13 -3.58 -10.15
CA PRO A 31 -3.19 -2.12 -10.35
C PRO A 31 -4.61 -1.56 -10.44
N GLY A 32 -5.55 -2.28 -11.07
CA GLY A 32 -6.95 -1.85 -11.18
C GLY A 32 -7.74 -1.82 -9.86
N GLN A 33 -7.14 -2.33 -8.77
CA GLN A 33 -7.73 -2.32 -7.44
C GLN A 33 -7.17 -1.20 -6.54
N VAL A 34 -6.10 -0.54 -6.99
CA VAL A 34 -5.44 0.56 -6.29
C VAL A 34 -6.18 1.87 -6.57
N ILE A 35 -6.46 2.63 -5.53
CA ILE A 35 -7.09 3.95 -5.61
C ILE A 35 -6.03 5.05 -5.58
N SER A 36 -5.07 4.95 -4.65
CA SER A 36 -3.98 5.90 -4.50
C SER A 36 -2.80 5.25 -3.79
N THR A 37 -1.63 5.84 -3.97
CA THR A 37 -0.37 5.41 -3.35
C THR A 37 0.33 6.62 -2.76
N ASP A 38 1.07 6.41 -1.67
CA ASP A 38 2.08 7.37 -1.27
C ASP A 38 3.14 7.50 -2.39
N PRO A 39 3.68 8.70 -2.63
CA PRO A 39 4.69 8.90 -3.65
C PRO A 39 6.03 8.26 -3.25
N GLY A 40 6.81 7.84 -4.25
CA GLY A 40 8.17 7.34 -4.04
C GLY A 40 8.27 5.86 -3.64
N ILE A 41 7.19 5.10 -3.74
CA ILE A 41 7.23 3.64 -3.53
C ILE A 41 8.10 3.00 -4.61
N GLU A 42 9.10 2.23 -4.17
CA GLU A 42 10.02 1.53 -5.05
C GLU A 42 9.66 0.04 -5.22
N ASN A 43 10.13 -0.55 -6.31
CA ASN A 43 9.95 -1.97 -6.58
C ASN A 43 10.66 -2.82 -5.50
N GLY A 44 9.92 -3.72 -4.87
CA GLY A 44 10.40 -4.57 -3.78
C GLY A 44 10.24 -3.97 -2.38
N GLU A 45 9.67 -2.78 -2.26
CA GLU A 45 9.37 -2.14 -0.98
C GLU A 45 8.20 -2.83 -0.25
N ASP A 46 8.31 -2.93 1.07
CA ASP A 46 7.22 -3.36 1.95
C ASP A 46 6.31 -2.16 2.27
N VAL A 47 5.04 -2.25 1.90
CA VAL A 47 4.05 -1.17 2.03
C VAL A 47 2.86 -1.62 2.88
N LEU A 48 2.18 -0.67 3.51
CA LEU A 48 0.95 -0.89 4.25
C LEU A 48 -0.26 -0.72 3.32
N ILE A 49 -1.00 -1.81 3.12
CA ILE A 49 -2.28 -1.77 2.41
C ILE A 49 -3.37 -1.31 3.37
N VAL A 50 -4.13 -0.30 2.96
CA VAL A 50 -5.26 0.26 3.71
C VAL A 50 -6.52 0.30 2.85
N ASP A 51 -7.68 0.26 3.49
CA ASP A 51 -8.96 0.50 2.82
C ASP A 51 -9.25 2.01 2.63
N ARG A 52 -10.39 2.35 2.04
CA ARG A 52 -10.80 3.75 1.79
C ARG A 52 -11.01 4.59 3.05
N LYS A 53 -11.12 3.97 4.21
CA LYS A 53 -11.24 4.64 5.52
C LYS A 53 -9.89 4.67 6.25
N GLU A 54 -8.80 4.41 5.54
CA GLU A 54 -7.43 4.30 6.06
C GLU A 54 -7.25 3.21 7.13
N ARG A 55 -8.12 2.19 7.14
CA ARG A 55 -7.98 1.07 8.07
C ARG A 55 -6.94 0.09 7.53
N PRO A 56 -5.98 -0.35 8.35
CA PRO A 56 -4.94 -1.28 7.90
C PRO A 56 -5.55 -2.64 7.55
N VAL A 57 -5.15 -3.16 6.39
CA VAL A 57 -5.55 -4.48 5.91
C VAL A 57 -4.40 -5.46 6.09
N ARG A 58 -3.22 -5.14 5.53
CA ARG A 58 -2.03 -6.01 5.56
C ARG A 58 -0.78 -5.27 5.09
N MET A 59 0.40 -5.72 5.50
CA MET A 59 1.64 -5.35 4.79
C MET A 59 1.88 -6.28 3.60
N LEU A 60 2.33 -5.72 2.48
CA LEU A 60 2.70 -6.44 1.27
C LEU A 60 3.98 -5.89 0.68
N LYS A 61 4.75 -6.76 0.02
CA LYS A 61 5.83 -6.34 -0.87
C LYS A 61 5.24 -5.97 -2.24
N ILE A 62 5.48 -4.75 -2.72
CA ILE A 62 5.02 -4.31 -4.03
C ILE A 62 6.04 -4.72 -5.09
N TYR A 63 5.53 -5.21 -6.22
CA TYR A 63 6.33 -5.39 -7.42
C TYR A 63 5.67 -4.63 -8.57
N THR A 64 6.32 -3.59 -9.09
CA THR A 64 5.86 -2.90 -10.29
C THR A 64 6.24 -3.74 -11.49
N GLY A 65 5.27 -4.14 -12.32
CA GLY A 65 5.56 -4.84 -13.58
C GLY A 65 6.45 -3.96 -14.47
N GLN A 66 7.50 -4.56 -15.04
CA GLN A 66 8.34 -3.94 -16.07
C GLN A 66 7.55 -3.67 -17.35
#